data_AF-A0A256XEK2-F1
#
_entry.id   AF-A0A256XEK2-F1
#
_cell.length_a   1.000
_cell.length_b   1.000
_cell.length_c   1.000
_cell.angle_alpha   90.00
_cell.angle_beta   90.00
_cell.angle_gamma   90.00
#
_symmetry.space_group_name_H-M   'P 1'
#
loop_
_entity.id
_entity.type
_entity.pdbx_description
1 polymer ?
#
loop_
_entity_poly.entity_id
_entity_poly.type
_entity_poly.pdbx_seq_one_letter_code
_entity_poly.pdbx_strand_id
1 'polypeptide(L)'
;MSLQKIAPLMLILGFLLILAGSFLILLSTIQSSASSGSIIVVIGPIPIIGAWGEHGLLLTIVAIVFFVIIVVLELIYIRSIFKRGTF
;
A
#
# COMPACT_ATOMS: atom_id res chain seq x y z
N MET A 1 16.34 -21.21 24.70
CA MET A 1 15.84 -19.82 24.53
C MET A 1 14.32 -19.91 24.44
N SER A 2 13.56 -19.25 25.33
CA SER A 2 12.10 -19.41 25.36
C SER A 2 11.47 -18.89 24.07
N LEU A 3 10.39 -19.54 23.60
CA LEU A 3 9.66 -19.17 22.37
C LEU A 3 9.31 -17.66 22.32
N GLN A 4 9.07 -17.08 23.50
CA GLN A 4 8.78 -15.66 23.71
C GLN A 4 9.89 -14.72 23.21
N LYS A 5 11.14 -15.17 23.13
CA LYS A 5 12.28 -14.38 22.62
C LYS A 5 12.56 -14.61 21.13
N ILE A 6 12.17 -15.77 20.60
CA ILE A 6 12.42 -16.15 19.20
C ILE A 6 11.39 -15.54 18.26
N ALA A 7 10.10 -15.56 18.65
CA ALA A 7 9.02 -15.01 17.85
C ALA A 7 9.22 -13.53 17.46
N PRO A 8 9.51 -12.59 18.39
CA PRO A 8 9.73 -11.20 18.01
C PRO A 8 10.98 -11.01 17.15
N LEU A 9 12.04 -11.80 17.40
CA LEU A 9 13.27 -11.77 16.61
C LEU A 9 13.00 -12.18 15.15
N MET A 10 12.24 -13.26 14.93
CA MET A 10 11.86 -13.70 13.59
C MET A 10 10.99 -12.67 12.86
N LEU A 11 10.09 -11.99 13.58
CA LEU A 11 9.25 -10.93 13.02
C LEU A 11 10.09 -9.73 12.57
N ILE A 12 11.01 -9.27 13.42
CA ILE A 12 11.94 -8.18 13.09
C ILE A 12 12.80 -8.57 11.89
N LEU A 13 13.34 -9.78 11.88
CA LEU A 13 14.20 -10.25 10.80
C LEU A 13 13.42 -10.34 9.47
N GLY A 14 12.20 -10.88 9.51
CA GLY A 14 11.32 -10.92 8.34
C GLY A 14 10.97 -9.54 7.81
N PHE A 15 10.65 -8.59 8.69
CA PHE A 15 10.41 -7.19 8.32
C PHE A 15 11.63 -6.55 7.67
N LEU A 16 12.82 -6.74 8.25
CA LEU A 16 14.08 -6.24 7.69
C LEU A 16 14.38 -6.84 6.31
N LEU A 17 14.11 -8.14 6.11
CA LEU A 17 14.26 -8.78 4.80
C LEU A 17 13.31 -8.18 3.75
N ILE A 18 12.04 -7.97 4.09
CA ILE A 18 11.06 -7.34 3.19
C ILE A 18 11.53 -5.95 2.79
N LEU A 19 12.00 -5.17 3.77
CA LEU A 19 12.49 -3.82 3.55
C LEU A 19 13.74 -3.81 2.66
N ALA A 20 14.72 -4.67 2.95
CA ALA A 20 15.92 -4.80 2.13
C ALA A 20 15.61 -5.23 0.69
N GLY A 21 14.74 -6.22 0.49
CA GLY A 21 14.29 -6.65 -0.83
C GLY A 21 13.57 -5.53 -1.60
N SER A 22 12.72 -4.77 -0.92
CA SER A 22 12.02 -3.62 -1.52
C SER A 22 13.00 -2.53 -1.97
N PHE A 23 14.04 -2.24 -1.19
CA PHE A 23 15.09 -1.29 -1.56
C PHE A 23 15.91 -1.74 -2.75
N LEU A 24 16.23 -3.04 -2.85
CA LEU A 24 16.96 -3.57 -4.01
C LEU A 24 16.14 -3.45 -5.30
N ILE A 25 14.83 -3.73 -5.23
CA ILE A 25 13.91 -3.55 -6.37
C ILE A 25 13.78 -2.06 -6.75
N LEU A 26 13.72 -1.17 -5.77
CA LEU A 26 13.72 0.26 -6.01
C LEU A 26 14.99 0.70 -6.76
N LEU A 27 16.16 0.26 -6.30
CA LEU A 27 17.44 0.60 -6.95
C LEU A 27 17.54 0.06 -8.37
N SER A 28 17.06 -1.16 -8.62
CA SER A 28 17.07 -1.74 -9.97
C SER A 28 16.10 -1.02 -10.92
N THR A 29 14.95 -0.58 -10.44
CA THR A 29 13.97 0.17 -11.25
C THR A 29 14.46 1.57 -11.62
N ILE A 30 15.23 2.25 -10.77
CA ILE A 30 15.82 3.56 -11.10
C ILE A 30 16.83 3.47 -12.24
N GLN A 31 17.52 2.34 -12.38
CA GLN A 31 18.50 2.10 -13.45
C GLN A 31 17.87 1.64 -14.77
N SER A 32 16.58 1.30 -14.76
CA SER A 32 15.82 0.86 -15.93
C SER A 32 15.23 2.06 -16.69
N SER A 33 15.40 2.08 -18.01
CA SER A 33 14.74 3.07 -18.89
C SER A 33 13.25 2.79 -19.08
N ALA A 34 12.82 1.54 -18.85
CA ALA A 34 11.43 1.13 -18.91
C ALA A 34 10.82 1.20 -17.50
N SER A 35 9.89 2.13 -17.31
CA SER A 35 9.14 2.31 -16.05
C SER A 35 7.67 2.06 -16.29
N SER A 36 7.07 1.20 -15.46
CA SER A 36 5.62 1.07 -15.34
C SER A 36 5.17 1.73 -14.03
N GLY A 37 4.09 2.48 -14.08
CA GLY A 37 3.59 3.21 -12.91
C GLY A 37 2.07 3.35 -12.94
N SER A 38 1.50 3.58 -11.76
CA SER A 38 0.12 4.02 -11.62
C SER A 38 0.01 5.08 -10.53
N ILE A 39 -0.84 6.07 -10.76
CA ILE A 39 -1.21 7.11 -9.82
C ILE A 39 -2.71 7.02 -9.58
N ILE A 40 -3.11 7.18 -8.33
CA ILE A 40 -4.51 7.38 -7.94
C ILE A 40 -4.62 8.76 -7.32
N VAL A 41 -5.52 9.56 -7.87
CA VAL A 41 -5.95 10.82 -7.26
C VAL A 41 -7.37 10.62 -6.75
N VAL A 42 -7.55 10.74 -5.44
CA VAL A 42 -8.85 10.58 -4.78
C VAL A 42 -9.45 11.97 -4.58
N ILE A 43 -10.53 12.29 -5.32
CA ILE A 43 -11.27 13.54 -5.18
C ILE A 43 -12.64 13.20 -4.59
N GLY A 44 -12.78 13.34 -3.27
CA GLY A 44 -13.93 12.78 -2.57
C GLY A 44 -14.00 11.25 -2.78
N PRO A 45 -15.18 10.65 -3.02
CA PRO A 45 -15.32 9.20 -3.24
C PRO A 45 -15.01 8.76 -4.69
N ILE A 46 -14.45 9.63 -5.54
CA ILE A 46 -14.21 9.33 -6.96
C ILE A 46 -12.70 9.13 -7.18
N PRO A 47 -12.25 7.92 -7.54
CA PRO A 47 -10.86 7.67 -7.89
C PRO A 47 -10.60 8.06 -9.35
N ILE A 48 -9.59 8.89 -9.58
CA ILE A 48 -9.01 9.13 -10.90
C ILE A 48 -7.71 8.35 -10.97
N ILE A 49 -7.66 7.34 -11.84
CA ILE A 49 -6.51 6.45 -11.97
C ILE A 49 -5.82 6.73 -13.31
N GLY A 50 -4.53 7.05 -13.25
CA GLY A 50 -3.65 7.10 -14.42
C GLY A 50 -2.63 5.98 -14.32
N ALA A 51 -2.41 5.23 -15.40
CA ALA A 51 -1.39 4.18 -15.44
C ALA A 51 -0.66 4.18 -16.77
N TRP A 52 0.61 3.77 -16.74
CA TRP A 52 1.49 3.71 -17.90
C TRP A 52 2.50 2.56 -17.78
N GLY A 53 3.15 2.25 -18.90
CA GLY A 53 4.11 1.16 -19.03
C GLY A 53 3.45 -0.20 -19.25
N GLU A 54 4.28 -1.21 -19.48
CA GLU A 54 3.87 -2.58 -19.84
C GLU A 54 2.96 -3.22 -18.78
N HIS A 55 3.18 -2.90 -17.50
CA HIS A 55 2.36 -3.42 -16.39
C HIS A 55 1.29 -2.44 -15.91
N GLY A 56 1.00 -1.37 -16.66
CA GLY A 56 0.05 -0.32 -16.26
C GLY A 56 -1.35 -0.86 -15.94
N LEU A 57 -1.84 -1.85 -16.70
CA LEU A 57 -3.14 -2.49 -16.42
C LEU A 57 -3.13 -3.24 -15.08
N LEU A 58 -2.07 -3.99 -14.80
CA LEU A 58 -1.93 -4.74 -13.56
C LEU A 58 -1.82 -3.79 -12.36
N LEU A 59 -1.06 -2.70 -12.52
CA LEU A 59 -0.96 -1.62 -11.54
C LEU A 59 -2.30 -0.89 -11.33
N THR A 60 -3.14 -0.76 -12.37
CA THR A 60 -4.50 -0.22 -12.25
C THR A 60 -5.38 -1.10 -11.38
N ILE A 61 -5.30 -2.43 -11.53
CA ILE A 61 -6.05 -3.36 -10.66
C ILE A 61 -5.59 -3.22 -9.21
N VAL A 62 -4.28 -3.19 -8.98
CA VAL A 62 -3.70 -2.97 -7.65
C VAL A 62 -4.20 -1.64 -7.07
N ALA A 63 -4.21 -0.58 -7.88
CA ALA A 63 -4.71 0.72 -7.50
C ALA A 63 -6.19 0.68 -7.07
N ILE A 64 -7.06 0.00 -7.83
CA ILE A 64 -8.47 -0.16 -7.47
C ILE A 64 -8.62 -0.88 -6.12
N VAL A 65 -7.84 -1.94 -5.87
CA VAL A 65 -7.86 -2.63 -4.58
C VAL A 65 -7.48 -1.69 -3.45
N PHE A 66 -6.42 -0.90 -3.60
CA PHE A 66 -6.03 0.12 -2.62
C PHE A 66 -7.12 1.16 -2.40
N PHE A 67 -7.76 1.64 -3.46
CA PHE A 67 -8.87 2.57 -3.36
C PHE A 67 -10.03 1.99 -2.54
N VAL A 68 -10.43 0.74 -2.79
CA VAL A 68 -11.48 0.06 -2.01
C VAL A 68 -11.10 0.00 -0.52
N ILE A 69 -9.85 -0.32 -0.20
CA ILE A 69 -9.36 -0.34 1.19
C ILE A 69 -9.48 1.05 1.81
N ILE A 70 -9.04 2.10 1.12
CA ILE A 70 -9.11 3.49 1.60
C ILE A 70 -10.57 3.89 1.87
N VAL A 71 -11.48 3.62 0.93
CA VAL A 71 -12.91 3.92 1.09
C VAL A 71 -13.51 3.19 2.29
N VAL A 72 -13.19 1.90 2.47
CA VAL A 72 -13.66 1.13 3.63
C VAL A 72 -13.14 1.74 4.94
N LEU A 73 -11.86 2.11 5.00
CA LEU A 73 -11.28 2.76 6.18
C LEU A 73 -11.94 4.11 6.47
N GLU A 74 -12.19 4.93 5.44
CA GLU A 74 -12.85 6.22 5.57
C GLU A 74 -14.30 6.05 6.07
N LEU A 75 -15.05 5.08 5.54
CA LEU A 75 -16.41 4.77 6.00
C LEU A 75 -16.43 4.32 7.46
N ILE A 76 -15.47 3.48 7.87
CA ILE A 76 -15.32 3.06 9.27
C ILE A 76 -15.02 4.27 10.16
N TYR A 77 -14.11 5.14 9.71
CA TYR A 77 -13.71 6.34 10.45
C TYR A 77 -14.87 7.33 10.62
N ILE A 78 -15.58 7.65 9.55
CA ILE A 78 -16.76 8.52 9.57
C ILE A 78 -17.82 7.92 10.51
N ARG A 79 -18.12 6.63 10.39
CA ARG A 79 -19.09 5.94 11.27
C ARG A 79 -18.68 6.00 12.74
N SER A 80 -17.38 5.91 13.04
CA SER A 80 -16.84 6.03 14.39
C SER A 80 -17.04 7.43 14.97
N ILE A 81 -16.79 8.48 14.18
CA ILE A 81 -17.01 9.87 14.59
C ILE A 81 -18.50 10.12 14.89
N PHE A 82 -19.40 9.72 13.98
CA PHE A 82 -20.84 9.91 14.17
C PHE A 82 -21.37 9.18 15.42
N LYS A 83 -20.83 8.02 15.76
CA LYS A 83 -21.20 7.30 17.00
C LYS A 83 -20.71 7.98 18.27
N ARG A 84 -19.64 8.78 18.22
CA ARG A 84 -19.06 9.44 19.39
C ARG A 84 -19.74 10.76 19.76
N GLY A 85 -20.71 11.23 18.96
CA GLY A 85 -21.57 12.37 19.32
C GLY A 85 -20.81 13.65 19.63
N THR A 86 -19.60 13.83 19.07
CA THR A 86 -18.84 15.08 19.18
C THR A 86 -19.23 15.99 18.02
N PHE A 87 -20.38 16.65 18.15
CA PHE A 87 -20.76 17.85 17.42
C PHE A 87 -21.32 18.85 18.43
#